data_AF-A0A319EE97-F1
#
_entry.id   AF-A0A319EE97-F1
#
_cell.length_a   1.000
_cell.length_b   1.000
_cell.length_c   1.000
_cell.angle_alpha   90.00
_cell.angle_beta   90.00
_cell.angle_gamma   90.00
#
_symmetry.space_group_name_H-M   'P 1'
#
loop_
_entity.id
_entity.type
_entity.pdbx_description
1 polymer ?
#
loop_
_entity_poly.entity_id
_entity_poly.type
_entity_poly.pdbx_seq_one_letter_code
_entity_poly.pdbx_strand_id
1 'polypeptide(L)'
;MDEKTSHLSSKEAKYALGMHRGPLPTEGYEIEHVETANSISLEPVKRTRSQNLRRHWARFWCCYAFWGIIGLAIFLPIFFLVIIPAIAQRVVDGSTLLLVHADVLQPRPDSIMLSIKSSLDLPINLPVRIDPITLSLFNRDLAQNNTWAKLYMDGANIKGNSTLTVDNQYTPLNVYQWTQYVRSTVFDAHAPLSVKGSTTAYIGKLKARVKLDKDIHQNTLNSFAGFSISNPKLLLPADSDGTNLVANATLPNPSVMTLEIGTTTLNLMSGNLILGNVTLDNLTLTPGNHSTPVRGIFDLGKLIENLGPILKQQSESLKSGYLSLTTVGTDVTYDGVNVPYYTEVMKNLTMTAKVPLGQLVMNTLRGILHPNGTNPFKGLNMTTDSGETFTVGETFTVGEDEGDDDDSGSGGLLGRRAVEMLGDEQRRGEVVDVLRALVKRA
;
A
#
# COMPACT_ATOMS: atom_id res chain seq x y z
N MET A 1 41.93 73.80 107.23
CA MET A 1 41.39 74.85 106.35
C MET A 1 40.20 74.27 105.61
N ASP A 2 39.20 73.77 106.34
CA ASP A 2 38.19 74.48 107.13
C ASP A 2 37.01 74.94 106.26
N GLU A 3 35.84 74.38 106.61
CA GLU A 3 34.47 74.87 106.43
C GLU A 3 33.98 75.19 105.00
N LYS A 4 32.77 74.81 104.56
CA LYS A 4 31.53 74.57 105.29
C LYS A 4 30.58 73.70 104.45
N THR A 5 30.11 72.61 105.04
CA THR A 5 28.99 71.79 104.58
C THR A 5 27.66 72.52 104.82
N SER A 6 26.79 72.59 103.82
CA SER A 6 25.35 72.84 104.02
C SER A 6 24.56 71.67 103.44
N HIS A 7 24.03 70.86 104.35
CA HIS A 7 23.14 69.75 104.08
C HIS A 7 21.78 70.25 103.63
N LEU A 8 21.27 69.73 102.52
CA LEU A 8 19.84 69.50 102.31
C LEU A 8 19.69 68.19 101.51
N SER A 9 19.49 67.13 102.28
CA SER A 9 19.09 65.81 101.82
C SER A 9 17.59 65.85 101.50
N SER A 10 17.22 65.75 100.23
CA SER A 10 15.90 65.25 99.84
C SER A 10 15.99 64.46 98.53
N LYS A 11 15.36 63.29 98.55
CA LYS A 11 15.43 62.23 97.52
C LYS A 11 14.62 62.53 96.25
N GLU A 12 14.24 63.78 96.00
CA GLU A 12 13.26 64.16 94.97
C GLU A 12 13.78 65.09 93.87
N ALA A 13 15.09 65.37 93.80
CA ALA A 13 15.69 66.17 92.72
C ALA A 13 16.25 65.32 91.55
N LYS A 14 15.81 64.05 91.39
CA LYS A 14 16.33 63.13 90.35
C LYS A 14 15.70 63.26 88.96
N TYR A 15 14.78 64.21 88.74
CA TYR A 15 14.10 64.39 87.44
C TYR A 15 13.93 65.86 87.03
N ALA A 16 14.92 66.71 87.31
CA ALA A 16 14.97 68.06 86.74
C ALA A 16 15.86 68.09 85.48
N LEU A 17 15.22 68.20 84.31
CA LEU A 17 15.86 68.51 83.03
C LEU A 17 16.63 69.84 83.14
N GLY A 18 17.90 69.87 82.73
CA GLY A 18 18.60 71.12 82.42
C GLY A 18 19.91 71.45 83.16
N MET A 19 20.54 70.49 83.85
CA MET A 19 21.70 70.77 84.74
C MET A 19 23.03 70.15 84.26
N HIS A 20 23.26 70.03 82.95
CA HIS A 20 24.58 69.72 82.39
C HIS A 20 24.78 70.43 81.05
N ARG A 21 25.09 71.74 81.12
CA ARG A 21 25.79 72.46 80.05
C ARG A 21 27.12 72.92 80.64
N GLY A 22 28.17 72.13 80.44
CA GLY A 22 29.55 72.53 80.70
C GLY A 22 30.10 73.36 79.54
N PRO A 23 31.03 74.30 79.78
CA PRO A 23 31.60 75.14 78.73
C PRO A 23 32.87 74.54 78.06
N LEU A 24 32.99 74.84 76.75
CA LEU A 24 34.21 75.04 75.92
C LEU A 24 35.09 73.82 75.55
N PRO A 25 35.65 73.77 74.31
CA PRO A 25 36.89 74.51 74.01
C PRO A 25 36.96 75.19 72.62
N THR A 26 37.86 76.17 72.56
CA THR A 26 38.32 76.93 71.40
C THR A 26 39.46 76.23 70.65
N GLU A 27 39.44 76.39 69.32
CA GLU A 27 40.51 76.24 68.31
C GLU A 27 41.08 74.86 67.94
N GLY A 28 40.90 74.54 66.64
CA GLY A 28 41.97 74.00 65.78
C GLY A 28 42.09 72.49 65.61
N TYR A 29 41.35 71.89 64.67
CA TYR A 29 41.80 70.99 63.58
C TYR A 29 40.61 70.28 62.90
N GLU A 30 40.74 70.00 61.59
CA GLU A 30 39.80 69.25 60.76
C GLU A 30 39.44 67.88 61.35
N ILE A 31 38.13 67.57 61.43
CA ILE A 31 37.60 66.20 61.43
C ILE A 31 36.27 66.18 60.66
N GLU A 32 36.30 65.54 59.50
CA GLU A 32 35.45 64.40 59.13
C GLU A 32 33.98 64.39 59.60
N HIS A 33 33.09 64.45 58.60
CA HIS A 33 31.81 63.73 58.48
C HIS A 33 31.09 63.32 59.78
N VAL A 34 30.05 64.06 60.15
CA VAL A 34 28.95 63.55 60.99
C VAL A 34 27.64 63.74 60.27
N GLU A 35 27.00 62.61 59.98
CA GLU A 35 25.73 62.47 59.31
C GLU A 35 24.63 63.21 60.08
N THR A 36 24.11 64.30 59.50
CA THR A 36 22.87 64.90 59.96
C THR A 36 21.72 63.96 59.62
N ALA A 37 21.30 63.18 60.60
CA ALA A 37 20.11 62.36 60.54
C ALA A 37 18.85 63.23 60.29
N ASN A 38 18.07 62.81 59.30
CA ASN A 38 16.61 62.97 59.20
C ASN A 38 16.03 64.38 59.09
N SER A 39 16.27 65.04 57.95
CA SER A 39 15.20 65.82 57.31
C SER A 39 14.31 64.84 56.52
N ILE A 40 13.20 64.42 57.14
CA ILE A 40 12.17 63.64 56.45
C ILE A 40 11.47 64.60 55.48
N SER A 41 11.97 64.65 54.24
CA SER A 41 11.22 65.20 53.12
C SER A 41 10.02 64.28 52.85
N LEU A 42 8.82 64.77 53.15
CA LEU A 42 7.54 64.14 52.81
C LEU A 42 7.10 64.51 51.38
N GLU A 43 8.02 64.45 50.41
CA GLU A 43 7.63 64.38 49.01
C GLU A 43 7.53 62.90 48.59
N PRO A 44 6.40 62.45 48.01
CA PRO A 44 6.33 61.12 47.45
C PRO A 44 7.27 61.04 46.25
N VAL A 45 8.50 60.58 46.47
CA VAL A 45 9.42 60.24 45.39
C VAL A 45 8.67 59.30 44.44
N LYS A 46 8.36 59.76 43.23
CA LYS A 46 7.78 58.92 42.18
C LYS A 46 8.83 57.89 41.78
N ARG A 47 8.81 56.76 42.47
CA ARG A 47 9.72 55.63 42.24
C ARG A 47 9.44 55.02 40.88
N THR A 48 10.49 54.74 40.15
CA THR A 48 10.40 54.06 38.85
C THR A 48 9.94 52.60 39.05
N ARG A 49 9.17 52.06 38.09
CA ARG A 49 8.60 50.70 38.16
C ARG A 49 9.68 49.63 38.40
N SER A 50 10.88 49.82 37.85
CA SER A 50 12.03 48.91 38.00
C SER A 50 12.60 48.88 39.43
N GLN A 51 12.68 50.02 40.12
CA GLN A 51 13.18 50.08 41.50
C GLN A 51 12.21 49.41 42.49
N ASN A 52 10.90 49.55 42.27
CA ASN A 52 9.88 48.86 43.07
C ASN A 52 9.89 47.34 42.83
N LEU A 53 10.05 46.89 41.58
CA LEU A 53 10.11 45.46 41.25
C LEU A 53 11.34 44.78 41.88
N ARG A 54 12.50 45.43 41.84
CA ARG A 54 13.75 44.93 42.44
C ARG A 54 13.65 44.78 43.96
N ARG A 55 13.01 45.75 44.64
CA ARG A 55 12.76 45.69 46.08
C ARG A 55 11.72 44.62 46.43
N HIS A 56 10.71 44.42 45.59
CA HIS A 56 9.70 43.37 45.75
C HIS A 56 10.32 41.97 45.64
N TRP A 57 11.15 41.75 44.62
CA TRP A 57 11.92 40.50 44.45
C TRP A 57 12.88 40.25 45.61
N ALA A 58 13.61 41.25 46.09
CA ALA A 58 14.49 41.11 47.25
C ALA A 58 13.72 40.86 48.56
N ARG A 59 12.52 41.46 48.72
CA ARG A 59 11.70 41.33 49.93
C ARG A 59 10.97 39.98 50.02
N PHE A 60 10.51 39.44 48.89
CA PHE A 60 9.72 38.20 48.84
C PHE A 60 10.47 37.02 48.22
N TRP A 61 11.80 37.10 48.13
CA TRP A 61 12.62 36.08 47.47
C TRP A 61 12.38 34.67 48.05
N CYS A 62 12.24 34.52 49.37
CA CYS A 62 11.91 33.24 50.02
C CYS A 62 10.56 32.66 49.57
N CYS A 63 9.54 33.51 49.39
CA CYS A 63 8.22 33.06 48.93
C CYS A 63 8.27 32.61 47.46
N TYR A 64 9.00 33.33 46.61
CA TYR A 64 9.21 32.92 45.21
C TYR A 64 10.06 31.66 45.11
N ALA A 65 11.06 31.49 45.96
CA ALA A 65 11.85 30.26 46.02
C ALA A 65 10.99 29.07 46.46
N PHE A 66 10.17 29.23 47.51
CA PHE A 66 9.26 28.19 47.99
C PHE A 66 8.22 27.78 46.93
N TRP A 67 7.48 28.75 46.38
CA TRP A 67 6.50 28.48 45.31
C TRP A 67 7.17 28.00 44.02
N GLY A 68 8.38 28.46 43.73
CA GLY A 68 9.19 27.98 42.61
C GLY A 68 9.57 26.51 42.76
N ILE A 69 9.98 26.08 43.95
CA ILE A 69 10.26 24.67 44.25
C ILE A 69 9.00 23.81 44.12
N ILE A 70 7.87 24.26 44.70
CA ILE A 70 6.59 23.55 44.57
C ILE A 70 6.17 23.47 43.09
N GLY A 71 6.26 24.59 42.39
CA GLY A 71 5.95 24.68 40.96
C GLY A 71 6.83 23.73 40.15
N LEU A 72 8.13 23.68 40.41
CA LEU A 72 9.06 22.78 39.73
C LEU A 72 8.77 21.30 40.07
N ALA A 73 8.46 21.00 41.34
CA ALA A 73 8.14 19.66 41.81
C ALA A 73 6.85 19.10 41.18
N ILE A 74 5.89 19.97 40.83
CA ILE A 74 4.68 19.59 40.10
C ILE A 74 4.92 19.59 38.59
N PHE A 75 5.60 20.61 38.07
CA PHE A 75 5.83 20.79 36.64
C PHE A 75 6.71 19.69 36.05
N LEU A 76 7.81 19.31 36.72
CA LEU A 76 8.75 18.30 36.22
C LEU A 76 8.04 16.95 35.95
N PRO A 77 7.30 16.34 36.90
CA PRO A 77 6.55 15.12 36.64
C PRO A 77 5.55 15.27 35.50
N ILE A 78 4.77 16.36 35.46
CA ILE A 78 3.78 16.58 34.40
C ILE A 78 4.46 16.69 33.03
N PHE A 79 5.54 17.47 32.95
CA PHE A 79 6.27 17.70 31.71
C PHE A 79 6.89 16.40 31.17
N PHE A 80 7.58 15.64 32.02
CA PHE A 80 8.28 14.44 31.59
C PHE A 80 7.38 13.21 31.42
N LEU A 81 6.34 13.04 32.25
CA LEU A 81 5.49 11.84 32.24
C LEU A 81 4.22 11.99 31.39
N VAL A 82 3.75 13.22 31.15
CA VAL A 82 2.50 13.45 30.40
C VAL A 82 2.76 14.19 29.10
N ILE A 83 3.43 15.34 29.15
CA ILE A 83 3.60 16.20 27.97
C ILE A 83 4.50 15.54 26.93
N ILE A 84 5.69 15.03 27.31
CA ILE A 84 6.61 14.39 26.36
C ILE A 84 5.99 13.16 25.68
N PRO A 85 5.39 12.18 26.39
CA PRO A 85 4.74 11.05 25.75
C PRO A 85 3.58 11.45 24.84
N ALA A 86 2.77 12.45 25.24
CA ALA A 86 1.67 12.94 24.40
C ALA A 86 2.17 13.60 23.11
N ILE A 87 3.25 14.39 23.16
CA ILE A 87 3.87 14.96 21.96
C ILE A 87 4.44 13.85 21.07
N ALA A 88 5.15 12.88 21.65
CA ALA A 88 5.72 11.77 20.90
C ALA A 88 4.63 10.95 20.18
N GLN A 89 3.51 10.68 20.86
CA GLN A 89 2.38 9.99 20.26
C GLN A 89 1.75 10.83 19.13
N ARG A 90 1.57 12.14 19.34
CA ARG A 90 1.04 13.05 18.29
C ARG A 90 1.93 13.07 17.04
N VAL A 91 3.25 12.96 17.18
CA VAL A 91 4.18 12.88 16.05
C VAL A 91 3.98 11.57 15.28
N VAL A 92 3.79 10.45 15.97
CA VAL A 92 3.49 9.15 15.34
C VAL A 92 2.12 9.15 14.67
N ASP A 93 1.10 9.71 15.32
CA ASP A 93 -0.25 9.80 14.75
C ASP A 93 -0.25 10.68 13.50
N GLY A 94 0.49 11.79 13.52
CA GLY A 94 0.66 12.71 12.40
C GLY A 94 1.69 12.31 11.35
N SER A 95 2.38 11.17 11.50
CA SER A 95 3.37 10.73 10.51
C SER A 95 2.72 10.14 9.27
N THR A 96 3.36 10.31 8.11
CA THR A 96 2.92 9.66 6.87
C THR A 96 3.73 8.38 6.68
N LEU A 97 3.04 7.25 6.54
CA LEU A 97 3.64 5.94 6.28
C LEU A 97 3.13 5.43 4.93
N LEU A 98 4.04 5.24 3.98
CA LEU A 98 3.71 4.75 2.63
C LEU A 98 4.41 3.43 2.38
N LEU A 99 3.70 2.48 1.77
CA LEU A 99 4.32 1.28 1.23
C LEU A 99 5.01 1.65 -0.09
N VAL A 100 6.33 1.45 -0.15
CA VAL A 100 7.13 1.74 -1.35
C VAL A 100 7.26 0.49 -2.21
N HIS A 101 7.46 -0.65 -1.56
CA HIS A 101 7.66 -1.94 -2.21
C HIS A 101 7.34 -3.06 -1.22
N ALA A 102 6.77 -4.17 -1.70
CA ALA A 102 6.67 -5.38 -0.91
C ALA A 102 6.85 -6.61 -1.79
N ASP A 103 7.52 -7.64 -1.28
CA ASP A 103 7.61 -8.93 -1.93
C ASP A 103 6.93 -9.99 -1.06
N VAL A 104 5.95 -10.68 -1.64
CA VAL A 104 5.30 -11.85 -1.07
C VAL A 104 5.75 -13.05 -1.90
N LEU A 105 6.76 -13.75 -1.39
CA LEU A 105 7.46 -14.82 -2.09
C LEU A 105 7.27 -16.16 -1.39
N GLN A 106 7.61 -17.23 -2.08
CA GLN A 106 7.61 -18.61 -1.57
C GLN A 106 6.33 -18.97 -0.81
N PRO A 107 5.15 -18.87 -1.44
CA PRO A 107 3.89 -19.16 -0.77
C PRO A 107 3.83 -20.63 -0.33
N ARG A 108 3.74 -20.85 0.98
CA ARG A 108 3.47 -22.15 1.61
C ARG A 108 2.06 -22.16 2.21
N PRO A 109 1.51 -23.33 2.57
CA PRO A 109 0.15 -23.41 3.12
C PRO A 109 -0.11 -22.52 4.34
N ASP A 110 0.92 -22.27 5.16
CA ASP A 110 0.84 -21.56 6.44
C ASP A 110 1.91 -20.47 6.62
N SER A 111 2.70 -20.15 5.59
CA SER A 111 3.83 -19.21 5.69
C SER A 111 4.24 -18.59 4.35
N ILE A 112 4.98 -17.48 4.42
CA ILE A 112 5.55 -16.75 3.26
C ILE A 112 6.95 -16.17 3.53
N MET A 113 7.71 -16.01 2.45
CA MET A 113 8.57 -14.87 2.04
C MET A 113 7.95 -13.49 2.21
N LEU A 114 8.26 -12.72 3.25
CA LEU A 114 7.86 -11.31 3.30
C LEU A 114 9.06 -10.36 3.32
N SER A 115 9.12 -9.49 2.31
CA SER A 115 9.97 -8.29 2.30
C SER A 115 9.08 -7.06 2.21
N ILE A 116 9.34 -6.03 3.02
CA ILE A 116 8.58 -4.78 3.03
C ILE A 116 9.56 -3.61 3.10
N LYS A 117 9.37 -2.67 2.19
CA LYS A 117 10.03 -1.36 2.20
C LYS A 117 8.97 -0.27 2.30
N SER A 118 9.12 0.60 3.28
CA SER A 118 8.20 1.70 3.52
C SER A 118 8.92 3.03 3.66
N SER A 119 8.25 4.11 3.30
CA SER A 119 8.70 5.48 3.52
C SER A 119 7.94 6.03 4.72
N LEU A 120 8.69 6.44 5.74
CA LEU A 120 8.15 7.10 6.92
C LEU A 120 8.62 8.56 6.91
N ASP A 121 7.66 9.48 6.85
CA ASP A 121 7.90 10.91 6.98
C ASP A 121 7.35 11.42 8.31
N LEU A 122 8.23 12.04 9.10
CA LEU A 122 7.87 12.64 10.38
C LEU A 122 7.59 14.14 10.20
N PRO A 123 6.53 14.68 10.84
CA PRO A 123 6.20 16.11 10.77
C PRO A 123 7.15 16.99 11.61
N ILE A 124 8.36 16.50 11.91
CA ILE A 124 9.38 17.17 12.71
C ILE A 124 10.75 17.02 12.05
N ASN A 125 11.57 18.08 12.13
CA ASN A 125 12.93 18.08 11.61
C ASN A 125 13.97 17.71 12.69
N LEU A 126 13.63 16.75 13.56
CA LEU A 126 14.51 16.25 14.61
C LEU A 126 14.77 14.75 14.38
N PRO A 127 16.02 14.29 14.55
CA PRO A 127 16.31 12.87 14.45
C PRO A 127 15.65 12.12 15.62
N VAL A 128 14.89 11.07 15.29
CA VAL A 128 14.22 10.17 16.23
C VAL A 128 14.82 8.79 16.09
N ARG A 129 15.33 8.23 17.19
CA ARG A 129 15.72 6.82 17.23
C ARG A 129 14.56 5.99 17.75
N ILE A 130 14.26 4.87 17.11
CA ILE A 130 13.30 3.88 17.62
C ILE A 130 14.04 2.61 18.04
N ASP A 131 13.59 1.99 19.12
CA ASP A 131 14.00 0.62 19.46
C ASP A 131 13.34 -0.38 18.50
N PRO A 132 13.88 -1.61 18.38
CA PRO A 132 13.24 -2.67 17.60
C PRO A 132 11.77 -2.83 17.94
N ILE A 133 10.95 -3.07 16.92
CA ILE A 133 9.49 -3.14 17.05
C ILE A 133 8.95 -4.40 16.38
N THR A 134 8.02 -5.05 17.05
CA THR A 134 7.17 -6.07 16.43
C THR A 134 5.89 -5.42 15.94
N LEU A 135 5.67 -5.48 14.64
CA LEU A 135 4.49 -4.99 13.96
C LEU A 135 3.53 -6.16 13.72
N SER A 136 2.30 -6.02 14.19
CA SER A 136 1.19 -6.90 13.82
C SER A 136 0.54 -6.36 12.56
N LEU A 137 0.53 -7.19 11.52
CA LEU A 137 -0.19 -6.93 10.28
C LEU A 137 -1.57 -7.59 10.41
N PHE A 138 -2.64 -6.84 10.20
CA PHE A 138 -3.98 -7.27 10.62
C PHE A 138 -5.08 -6.77 9.68
N ASN A 139 -6.28 -7.34 9.82
CA ASN A 139 -7.50 -6.90 9.14
C ASN A 139 -8.32 -6.05 10.11
N ARG A 140 -8.40 -4.72 9.91
CA ARG A 140 -9.07 -3.82 10.86
C ARG A 140 -10.57 -4.13 11.02
N ASP A 141 -11.22 -4.51 9.94
CA ASP A 141 -12.68 -4.73 9.89
C ASP A 141 -13.13 -6.04 10.52
N LEU A 142 -12.20 -6.92 10.87
CA LEU A 142 -12.51 -8.21 11.47
C LEU A 142 -12.36 -8.15 13.00
N ALA A 143 -13.33 -8.75 13.69
CA ALA A 143 -13.31 -8.89 15.14
C ALA A 143 -12.14 -9.77 15.62
N GLN A 144 -11.89 -9.74 16.94
CA GLN A 144 -10.78 -10.36 17.71
C GLN A 144 -9.90 -11.43 17.02
N ASN A 145 -8.58 -11.37 17.27
CA ASN A 145 -7.55 -12.17 16.60
C ASN A 145 -7.46 -11.90 15.08
N ASN A 146 -7.50 -10.62 14.72
CA ASN A 146 -7.46 -10.14 13.35
C ASN A 146 -6.07 -10.01 12.73
N THR A 147 -5.03 -10.43 13.46
CA THR A 147 -3.64 -10.40 12.99
C THR A 147 -3.37 -11.59 12.08
N TRP A 148 -2.93 -11.31 10.86
CA TRP A 148 -2.55 -12.35 9.90
C TRP A 148 -1.05 -12.67 9.96
N ALA A 149 -0.20 -11.72 10.35
CA ALA A 149 1.24 -11.96 10.55
C ALA A 149 1.90 -11.01 11.55
N LYS A 150 3.13 -11.34 11.94
CA LYS A 150 4.04 -10.47 12.67
C LYS A 150 5.28 -10.16 11.83
N LEU A 151 5.64 -8.89 11.77
CA LEU A 151 6.85 -8.39 11.14
C LEU A 151 7.78 -7.85 12.24
N TYR A 152 9.04 -8.29 12.22
CA TYR A 152 10.07 -7.87 13.15
C TYR A 152 10.97 -6.87 12.44
N MET A 153 10.98 -5.63 12.94
CA MET A 153 11.79 -4.56 12.39
C MET A 153 12.83 -4.13 13.41
N ASP A 154 14.07 -4.00 12.93
CA ASP A 154 15.17 -3.52 13.74
C ASP A 154 15.00 -2.05 14.14
N GLY A 155 15.76 -1.63 15.16
CA GLY A 155 15.80 -0.23 15.55
C GLY A 155 16.37 0.64 14.43
N ALA A 156 15.78 1.83 14.24
CA ALA A 156 16.15 2.74 13.16
C ALA A 156 16.32 4.18 13.67
N ASN A 157 17.14 4.96 12.97
CA ASN A 157 17.22 6.41 13.15
C ASN A 157 16.46 7.08 12.01
N ILE A 158 15.42 7.82 12.34
CA ILE A 158 14.49 8.45 11.41
C ILE A 158 14.71 9.96 11.46
N LYS A 159 14.89 10.59 10.31
CA LYS A 159 15.01 12.06 10.19
C LYS A 159 14.28 12.52 8.94
N GLY A 160 13.20 13.28 9.10
CA GLY A 160 12.32 13.65 7.99
C GLY A 160 11.80 12.39 7.27
N ASN A 161 11.92 12.36 5.95
CA ASN A 161 11.62 11.18 5.14
C ASN A 161 12.75 10.14 5.25
N SER A 162 12.46 8.99 5.82
CA SER A 162 13.38 7.86 5.95
C SER A 162 12.74 6.56 5.46
N THR A 163 13.55 5.69 4.88
CA THR A 163 13.10 4.37 4.45
C THR A 163 13.28 3.35 5.56
N LEU A 164 12.24 2.58 5.84
CA LEU A 164 12.27 1.43 6.73
C LEU A 164 12.18 0.16 5.89
N THR A 165 12.93 -0.86 6.26
CA THR A 165 13.05 -2.08 5.45
C THR A 165 13.11 -3.31 6.34
N VAL A 166 12.39 -4.35 5.91
CA VAL A 166 12.49 -5.71 6.44
C VAL A 166 12.62 -6.60 5.21
N ASP A 167 13.69 -7.39 5.13
CA ASP A 167 14.02 -8.19 3.95
C ASP A 167 13.96 -9.69 4.27
N ASN A 168 13.33 -10.45 3.38
CA ASN A 168 13.32 -11.92 3.35
C ASN A 168 12.95 -12.57 4.69
N GLN A 169 11.91 -12.05 5.35
CA GLN A 169 11.51 -12.55 6.65
C GLN A 169 10.58 -13.76 6.52
N TYR A 170 10.94 -14.86 7.19
CA TYR A 170 10.02 -15.97 7.45
C TYR A 170 8.83 -15.52 8.27
N THR A 171 7.66 -15.63 7.66
CA THR A 171 6.44 -15.07 8.20
C THR A 171 5.35 -16.13 8.28
N PRO A 172 5.18 -16.76 9.46
CA PRO A 172 4.03 -17.62 9.73
C PRO A 172 2.72 -16.85 9.65
N LEU A 173 1.69 -17.49 9.11
CA LEU A 173 0.41 -16.89 8.82
C LEU A 173 -0.70 -17.44 9.72
N ASN A 174 -1.59 -16.56 10.16
CA ASN A 174 -2.97 -16.98 10.47
C ASN A 174 -3.71 -17.09 9.13
N VAL A 175 -3.79 -18.31 8.61
CA VAL A 175 -4.27 -18.61 7.25
C VAL A 175 -5.64 -17.99 6.98
N TYR A 176 -6.59 -18.08 7.92
CA TYR A 176 -7.92 -17.49 7.73
C TYR A 176 -7.85 -15.98 7.51
N GLN A 177 -7.12 -15.27 8.38
CA GLN A 177 -6.99 -13.82 8.29
C GLN A 177 -6.18 -13.41 7.05
N TRP A 178 -5.16 -14.18 6.70
CA TRP A 178 -4.41 -13.97 5.48
C TRP A 178 -5.28 -14.14 4.23
N THR A 179 -6.13 -15.17 4.17
CA THR A 179 -7.09 -15.36 3.07
C THR A 179 -8.01 -14.14 2.92
N GLN A 180 -8.48 -13.55 4.01
CA GLN A 180 -9.31 -12.32 3.94
C GLN A 180 -8.51 -11.12 3.40
N TYR A 181 -7.26 -10.96 3.83
CA TYR A 181 -6.38 -9.90 3.30
C TYR A 181 -6.10 -10.10 1.81
N VAL A 182 -5.77 -11.33 1.38
CA VAL A 182 -5.56 -11.68 -0.02
C VAL A 182 -6.82 -11.42 -0.84
N ARG A 183 -8.01 -11.77 -0.32
CA ARG A 183 -9.29 -11.49 -0.96
C ARG A 183 -9.46 -9.98 -1.21
N SER A 184 -9.32 -9.14 -0.19
CA SER A 184 -9.42 -7.69 -0.37
C SER A 184 -8.36 -7.16 -1.34
N THR A 185 -7.14 -7.68 -1.27
CA THR A 185 -6.05 -7.31 -2.17
C THR A 185 -6.32 -7.70 -3.63
N VAL A 186 -7.01 -8.82 -3.86
CA VAL A 186 -7.36 -9.28 -5.21
C VAL A 186 -8.55 -8.50 -5.76
N PHE A 187 -9.63 -8.34 -4.98
CA PHE A 187 -10.90 -7.84 -5.50
C PHE A 187 -11.05 -6.32 -5.43
N ASP A 188 -10.49 -5.67 -4.41
CA ASP A 188 -10.65 -4.23 -4.21
C ASP A 188 -9.55 -3.46 -4.95
N ALA A 189 -9.83 -2.20 -5.30
CA ALA A 189 -8.86 -1.32 -5.95
C ALA A 189 -7.86 -0.68 -4.95
N HIS A 190 -8.28 -0.50 -3.69
CA HIS A 190 -7.54 0.23 -2.68
C HIS A 190 -7.60 -0.43 -1.28
N ALA A 191 -7.36 -1.73 -1.19
CA ALA A 191 -7.37 -2.42 0.10
C ALA A 191 -6.21 -1.93 1.00
N PRO A 192 -6.49 -1.39 2.20
CA PRO A 192 -5.45 -0.86 3.06
C PRO A 192 -4.63 -1.96 3.73
N LEU A 193 -3.34 -1.70 3.94
CA LEU A 193 -2.49 -2.52 4.81
C LEU A 193 -2.51 -1.95 6.23
N SER A 194 -3.25 -2.60 7.14
CA SER A 194 -3.31 -2.18 8.54
C SER A 194 -2.15 -2.75 9.35
N VAL A 195 -1.47 -1.86 10.08
CA VAL A 195 -0.31 -2.19 10.91
C VAL A 195 -0.46 -1.60 12.31
N LYS A 196 -0.12 -2.39 13.32
CA LYS A 196 -0.05 -1.91 14.72
C LYS A 196 1.16 -2.45 15.44
N GLY A 197 1.73 -1.66 16.34
CA GLY A 197 2.88 -2.04 17.14
C GLY A 197 3.15 -1.04 18.25
N SER A 198 4.08 -1.35 19.13
CA SER A 198 4.51 -0.41 20.18
C SER A 198 6.01 -0.50 20.36
N THR A 199 6.65 0.66 20.47
CA THR A 199 8.10 0.76 20.69
C THR A 199 8.44 1.94 21.60
N THR A 200 9.71 2.07 21.94
CA THR A 200 10.24 3.26 22.61
C THR A 200 10.94 4.13 21.56
N ALA A 201 10.51 5.37 21.45
CA ALA A 201 11.14 6.40 20.64
C ALA A 201 12.02 7.31 21.50
N TYR A 202 13.13 7.78 20.93
CA TYR A 202 14.12 8.62 21.59
C TYR A 202 14.39 9.88 20.78
N ILE A 203 14.37 11.02 21.46
CA ILE A 203 14.83 12.31 20.94
C ILE A 203 16.00 12.74 21.84
N GLY A 204 17.23 12.55 21.34
CA GLY A 204 18.42 12.67 22.18
C GLY A 204 18.38 11.68 23.36
N LYS A 205 18.36 12.21 24.59
CA LYS A 205 18.27 11.40 25.83
C LYS A 205 16.83 11.18 26.32
N LEU A 206 15.87 11.89 25.75
CA LEU A 206 14.45 11.77 26.12
C LEU A 206 13.89 10.51 25.48
N LYS A 207 13.13 9.73 26.25
CA LYS A 207 12.46 8.51 25.77
C LYS A 207 10.96 8.60 26.01
N ALA A 208 10.18 8.08 25.08
CA ALA A 208 8.74 7.97 25.19
C ALA A 208 8.28 6.64 24.59
N ARG A 209 7.34 5.96 25.25
CA ARG A 209 6.65 4.82 24.65
C ARG A 209 5.62 5.35 23.65
N VAL A 210 5.64 4.82 22.44
CA VAL A 210 4.72 5.18 21.36
C VAL A 210 4.03 3.95 20.81
N LYS A 211 2.78 4.11 20.39
CA LYS A 211 1.99 3.07 19.73
C LYS A 211 1.78 3.48 18.27
N LEU A 212 2.16 2.61 17.34
CA LEU A 212 1.79 2.70 15.93
C LEU A 212 0.46 1.96 15.73
N ASP A 213 -0.49 2.60 15.06
CA ASP A 213 -1.77 2.01 14.67
C ASP A 213 -2.24 2.77 13.43
N LYS A 214 -1.91 2.27 12.24
CA LYS A 214 -2.12 2.96 10.96
C LYS A 214 -2.65 2.03 9.89
N ASP A 215 -3.40 2.61 8.98
CA ASP A 215 -3.82 1.99 7.73
C ASP A 215 -3.02 2.63 6.59
N ILE A 216 -2.23 1.81 5.90
CA ILE A 216 -1.42 2.25 4.78
C ILE A 216 -2.28 2.10 3.53
N HIS A 217 -2.69 3.23 2.94
CA HIS A 217 -3.42 3.24 1.68
C HIS A 217 -2.50 2.88 0.52
N GLN A 218 -2.97 2.01 -0.36
CA GLN A 218 -2.22 1.47 -1.50
C GLN A 218 -3.16 1.12 -2.63
N ASN A 219 -2.63 0.99 -3.84
CA ASN A 219 -3.35 0.34 -4.94
C ASN A 219 -3.19 -1.18 -4.82
N THR A 220 -4.25 -1.90 -5.16
CA THR A 220 -4.30 -3.37 -5.14
C THR A 220 -4.81 -3.89 -6.49
N LEU A 221 -4.97 -5.21 -6.66
CA LEU A 221 -5.08 -5.83 -7.98
C LEU A 221 -6.38 -5.51 -8.74
N ASN A 222 -7.39 -4.96 -8.05
CA ASN A 222 -8.64 -4.47 -8.66
C ASN A 222 -9.30 -5.49 -9.60
N SER A 223 -9.42 -6.74 -9.15
CA SER A 223 -9.94 -7.87 -9.92
C SER A 223 -9.26 -8.06 -11.30
N PHE A 224 -7.98 -7.67 -11.42
CA PHE A 224 -7.23 -7.65 -12.66
C PHE A 224 -7.91 -6.86 -13.78
N ALA A 225 -8.51 -5.72 -13.45
CA ALA A 225 -9.08 -4.80 -14.45
C ALA A 225 -8.06 -4.46 -15.54
N GLY A 226 -8.39 -4.77 -16.80
CA GLY A 226 -7.48 -4.68 -17.94
C GLY A 226 -6.85 -6.02 -18.35
N PHE A 227 -7.25 -7.13 -17.72
CA PHE A 227 -6.92 -8.48 -18.18
C PHE A 227 -7.22 -8.65 -19.67
N SER A 228 -6.25 -9.18 -20.40
CA SER A 228 -6.38 -9.42 -21.83
C SER A 228 -5.62 -10.67 -22.25
N ILE A 229 -6.11 -11.29 -23.33
CA ILE A 229 -5.48 -12.44 -23.96
C ILE A 229 -5.06 -12.01 -25.36
N SER A 230 -3.83 -12.32 -25.72
CA SER A 230 -3.25 -12.01 -27.02
C SER A 230 -2.64 -13.24 -27.66
N ASN A 231 -2.55 -13.22 -28.99
CA ASN A 231 -1.95 -14.28 -29.81
C ASN A 231 -2.46 -15.71 -29.50
N PRO A 232 -3.78 -15.93 -29.34
CA PRO A 232 -4.28 -17.28 -29.15
C PRO A 232 -4.02 -18.11 -30.41
N LYS A 233 -3.50 -19.32 -30.22
CA LYS A 233 -3.21 -20.28 -31.27
C LYS A 233 -3.65 -21.67 -30.81
N LEU A 234 -4.43 -22.33 -31.65
CA LEU A 234 -4.77 -23.73 -31.48
C LEU A 234 -3.68 -24.59 -32.15
N LEU A 235 -3.18 -25.60 -31.46
CA LEU A 235 -2.22 -26.58 -31.97
C LEU A 235 -2.99 -27.82 -32.45
N LEU A 236 -2.83 -28.14 -33.73
CA LEU A 236 -3.45 -29.29 -34.39
C LEU A 236 -2.38 -30.00 -35.23
N PRO A 237 -1.94 -31.21 -34.85
CA PRO A 237 -2.36 -31.99 -33.68
C PRO A 237 -1.91 -31.37 -32.35
N ALA A 238 -2.49 -31.84 -31.23
CA ALA A 238 -2.06 -31.44 -29.89
C ALA A 238 -0.59 -31.85 -29.63
N ASP A 239 0.08 -31.13 -28.74
CA ASP A 239 1.41 -31.49 -28.24
C ASP A 239 1.36 -32.82 -27.47
N SER A 240 2.54 -33.41 -27.21
CA SER A 240 2.67 -34.69 -26.50
C SER A 240 2.09 -34.70 -25.08
N ASP A 241 1.95 -33.51 -24.46
CA ASP A 241 1.35 -33.32 -23.13
C ASP A 241 -0.19 -33.11 -23.19
N GLY A 242 -0.78 -33.11 -24.39
CA GLY A 242 -2.19 -32.85 -24.63
C GLY A 242 -2.54 -31.36 -24.80
N THR A 243 -1.56 -30.45 -24.69
CA THR A 243 -1.77 -29.02 -24.93
C THR A 243 -2.18 -28.79 -26.37
N ASN A 244 -3.32 -28.13 -26.56
CA ASN A 244 -3.78 -27.73 -27.88
C ASN A 244 -4.13 -26.24 -27.97
N LEU A 245 -3.98 -25.47 -26.88
CA LEU A 245 -4.16 -24.02 -26.86
C LEU A 245 -2.93 -23.36 -26.24
N VAL A 246 -2.37 -22.39 -26.96
CA VAL A 246 -1.34 -21.49 -26.43
C VAL A 246 -1.76 -20.05 -26.64
N ALA A 247 -1.49 -19.19 -25.65
CA ALA A 247 -1.77 -17.76 -25.74
C ALA A 247 -0.85 -16.99 -24.80
N ASN A 248 -0.93 -15.66 -24.84
CA ASN A 248 -0.30 -14.79 -23.86
C ASN A 248 -1.37 -14.07 -23.04
N ALA A 249 -1.34 -14.24 -21.72
CA ALA A 249 -2.24 -13.57 -20.80
C ALA A 249 -1.54 -12.39 -20.15
N THR A 250 -2.12 -11.19 -20.29
CA THR A 250 -1.63 -9.99 -19.62
C THR A 250 -2.43 -9.76 -18.34
N LEU A 251 -1.74 -9.77 -17.20
CA LEU A 251 -2.30 -9.60 -15.86
C LEU A 251 -1.78 -8.27 -15.27
N PRO A 252 -2.60 -7.21 -15.24
CA PRO A 252 -2.22 -5.95 -14.63
C PRO A 252 -2.00 -6.07 -13.12
N ASN A 253 -0.93 -5.47 -12.63
CA ASN A 253 -0.66 -5.30 -11.22
C ASN A 253 -0.37 -3.83 -10.91
N PRO A 254 -1.40 -3.00 -10.60
CA PRO A 254 -1.20 -1.59 -10.29
C PRO A 254 -0.64 -1.35 -8.87
N SER A 255 -0.38 -2.41 -8.10
CA SER A 255 0.19 -2.33 -6.77
C SER A 255 1.71 -2.16 -6.80
N VAL A 256 2.30 -1.87 -5.64
CA VAL A 256 3.76 -1.87 -5.43
C VAL A 256 4.29 -3.24 -4.96
N MET A 257 3.47 -4.29 -5.07
CA MET A 257 3.80 -5.61 -4.57
C MET A 257 4.28 -6.53 -5.69
N THR A 258 5.33 -7.29 -5.43
CA THR A 258 5.66 -8.51 -6.17
C THR A 258 4.99 -9.70 -5.48
N LEU A 259 4.18 -10.46 -6.20
CA LEU A 259 3.46 -11.61 -5.67
C LEU A 259 3.86 -12.87 -6.44
N GLU A 260 4.53 -13.80 -5.76
CA GLU A 260 4.74 -15.14 -6.28
C GLU A 260 3.49 -15.98 -5.96
N ILE A 261 2.78 -16.42 -7.00
CA ILE A 261 1.52 -17.18 -6.85
C ILE A 261 1.78 -18.67 -7.05
N GLY A 262 2.60 -19.01 -8.05
CA GLY A 262 2.90 -20.39 -8.45
C GLY A 262 2.08 -20.85 -9.67
N THR A 263 2.03 -22.15 -9.89
CA THR A 263 1.30 -22.75 -11.00
C THR A 263 -0.19 -22.64 -10.75
N THR A 264 -0.86 -21.85 -11.60
CA THR A 264 -2.27 -21.51 -11.48
C THR A 264 -3.05 -22.19 -12.60
N THR A 265 -4.11 -22.91 -12.24
CA THR A 265 -5.03 -23.52 -13.22
C THR A 265 -6.35 -22.76 -13.23
N LEU A 266 -6.85 -22.47 -14.42
CA LEU A 266 -8.13 -21.78 -14.64
C LEU A 266 -8.98 -22.60 -15.62
N ASN A 267 -10.29 -22.65 -15.38
CA ASN A 267 -11.25 -23.16 -16.36
C ASN A 267 -11.55 -22.09 -17.40
N LEU A 268 -11.57 -22.47 -18.67
CA LEU A 268 -12.05 -21.64 -19.77
C LEU A 268 -13.55 -21.88 -19.99
N MET A 269 -14.34 -20.82 -19.94
CA MET A 269 -15.79 -20.88 -20.05
C MET A 269 -16.31 -19.92 -21.12
N SER A 270 -17.35 -20.34 -21.82
CA SER A 270 -18.17 -19.49 -22.68
C SER A 270 -19.59 -19.49 -22.13
N GLY A 271 -19.98 -18.40 -21.46
CA GLY A 271 -21.18 -18.40 -20.63
C GLY A 271 -21.06 -19.43 -19.51
N ASN A 272 -21.98 -20.39 -19.45
CA ASN A 272 -21.97 -21.45 -18.43
C ASN A 272 -21.27 -22.74 -18.89
N LEU A 273 -20.78 -22.78 -20.14
CA LEU A 273 -20.17 -23.97 -20.72
C LEU A 273 -18.65 -23.95 -20.51
N ILE A 274 -18.12 -24.97 -19.83
CA ILE A 274 -16.67 -25.20 -19.73
C ILE A 274 -16.18 -25.74 -21.07
N LEU A 275 -15.32 -24.95 -21.74
CA LEU A 275 -14.68 -25.29 -23.01
C LEU A 275 -13.29 -25.89 -22.84
N GLY A 276 -12.73 -25.86 -21.64
CA GLY A 276 -11.37 -26.35 -21.40
C GLY A 276 -10.75 -25.80 -20.13
N ASN A 277 -9.43 -25.92 -20.03
CA ASN A 277 -8.62 -25.34 -18.96
C ASN A 277 -7.34 -24.71 -19.51
N VAL A 278 -6.78 -23.79 -18.74
CA VAL A 278 -5.47 -23.18 -18.99
C VAL A 278 -4.66 -23.20 -17.71
N THR A 279 -3.36 -23.33 -17.88
CA THR A 279 -2.38 -23.33 -16.83
C THR A 279 -1.38 -22.20 -17.09
N LEU A 280 -1.14 -21.41 -16.05
CA LEU A 280 -0.07 -20.43 -15.97
C LEU A 280 1.01 -21.01 -15.06
N ASP A 281 2.12 -21.41 -15.64
CA ASP A 281 3.23 -22.02 -14.90
C ASP A 281 4.01 -20.94 -14.15
N ASN A 282 4.29 -21.18 -12.86
CA ASN A 282 5.13 -20.31 -12.02
C ASN A 282 4.77 -18.81 -12.09
N LEU A 283 3.47 -18.51 -12.00
CA LEU A 283 2.97 -17.14 -12.10
C LEU A 283 3.58 -16.26 -11.01
N THR A 284 4.26 -15.20 -11.44
CA THR A 284 4.75 -14.12 -10.58
C THR A 284 4.21 -12.79 -11.12
N LEU A 285 3.55 -12.02 -10.26
CA LEU A 285 3.03 -10.71 -10.58
C LEU A 285 3.97 -9.64 -10.06
N THR A 286 4.64 -8.94 -10.96
CA THR A 286 5.46 -7.76 -10.65
C THR A 286 4.68 -6.47 -10.93
N PRO A 287 4.98 -5.35 -10.25
CA PRO A 287 4.30 -4.06 -10.47
C PRO A 287 4.29 -3.62 -11.93
N GLY A 288 3.11 -3.34 -12.48
CA GLY A 288 2.89 -2.96 -13.88
C GLY A 288 2.10 -4.01 -14.68
N ASN A 289 2.15 -3.91 -16.00
CA ASN A 289 1.47 -4.82 -16.92
C ASN A 289 2.49 -5.80 -17.51
N HIS A 290 2.34 -7.09 -17.19
CA HIS A 290 3.22 -8.15 -17.67
C HIS A 290 2.41 -9.21 -18.40
N SER A 291 2.98 -9.72 -19.49
CA SER A 291 2.38 -10.78 -20.30
C SER A 291 3.08 -12.10 -20.00
N THR A 292 2.29 -13.12 -19.66
CA THR A 292 2.77 -14.45 -19.30
C THR A 292 2.23 -15.46 -20.32
N PRO A 293 3.08 -16.36 -20.84
CA PRO A 293 2.61 -17.42 -21.73
C PRO A 293 1.69 -18.37 -20.96
N VAL A 294 0.61 -18.80 -21.60
CA VAL A 294 -0.36 -19.75 -21.04
C VAL A 294 -0.50 -20.94 -21.98
N ARG A 295 -0.60 -22.13 -21.39
CA ARG A 295 -0.82 -23.39 -22.08
C ARG A 295 -2.14 -23.98 -21.61
N GLY A 296 -2.89 -24.63 -22.49
CA GLY A 296 -4.17 -25.18 -22.11
C GLY A 296 -4.71 -26.23 -23.06
N ILE A 297 -5.82 -26.81 -22.62
CA ILE A 297 -6.61 -27.76 -23.38
C ILE A 297 -7.94 -27.08 -23.69
N PHE A 298 -8.29 -27.05 -24.97
CA PHE A 298 -9.50 -26.44 -25.51
C PHE A 298 -10.28 -27.48 -26.31
N ASP A 299 -11.51 -27.73 -25.91
CA ASP A 299 -12.41 -28.69 -26.54
C ASP A 299 -13.16 -28.03 -27.70
N LEU A 300 -12.55 -28.10 -28.88
CA LEU A 300 -13.14 -27.59 -30.11
C LEU A 300 -14.42 -28.35 -30.50
N GLY A 301 -14.52 -29.64 -30.20
CA GLY A 301 -15.71 -30.44 -30.47
C GLY A 301 -16.91 -29.95 -29.67
N LYS A 302 -16.71 -29.73 -28.37
CA LYS A 302 -17.74 -29.20 -27.47
C LYS A 302 -18.17 -27.77 -27.83
N LEU A 303 -17.24 -26.93 -28.31
CA LEU A 303 -17.58 -25.62 -28.87
C LEU A 303 -18.53 -25.77 -30.08
N ILE A 304 -18.18 -26.63 -31.04
CA ILE A 304 -18.94 -26.84 -32.27
C ILE A 304 -20.33 -27.41 -31.98
N GLU A 305 -20.44 -28.38 -31.06
CA GLU A 305 -21.72 -28.97 -30.66
C GLU A 305 -22.66 -27.97 -29.98
N ASN A 306 -22.09 -26.97 -29.29
CA ASN A 306 -22.84 -25.95 -28.55
C ASN A 306 -22.82 -24.59 -29.24
N LEU A 307 -22.47 -24.54 -30.53
CA LEU A 307 -22.29 -23.30 -31.27
C LEU A 307 -23.59 -22.48 -31.31
N GLY A 308 -24.74 -23.12 -31.58
CA GLY A 308 -26.04 -22.43 -31.61
C GLY A 308 -26.39 -21.67 -30.31
N PRO A 309 -26.38 -22.33 -29.15
CA PRO A 309 -26.55 -21.66 -27.85
C PRO A 309 -25.53 -20.56 -27.55
N ILE A 310 -24.24 -20.79 -27.84
CA ILE A 310 -23.17 -19.80 -27.63
C ILE A 310 -23.38 -18.57 -28.50
N LEU A 311 -23.73 -18.76 -29.78
CA LEU A 311 -24.02 -17.67 -30.72
C LEU A 311 -25.19 -16.81 -30.24
N LYS A 312 -26.25 -17.43 -29.70
CA LYS A 312 -27.39 -16.71 -29.12
C LYS A 312 -26.98 -15.91 -27.88
N GLN A 313 -26.24 -16.54 -26.96
CA GLN A 313 -25.82 -15.93 -25.70
C GLN A 313 -24.80 -14.80 -25.90
N GLN A 314 -23.89 -14.93 -26.88
CA GLN A 314 -22.80 -13.98 -27.12
C GLN A 314 -23.01 -13.11 -28.35
N SER A 315 -24.24 -13.05 -28.88
CA SER A 315 -24.55 -12.39 -30.15
C SER A 315 -24.01 -10.95 -30.27
N GLU A 316 -23.98 -10.19 -29.17
CA GLU A 316 -23.43 -8.83 -29.13
C GLU A 316 -21.89 -8.78 -29.29
N SER A 317 -21.16 -9.64 -28.57
CA SER A 317 -19.69 -9.75 -28.70
C SER A 317 -19.30 -10.26 -30.09
N LEU A 318 -20.07 -11.23 -30.60
CA LEU A 318 -19.86 -11.82 -31.91
C LEU A 318 -20.12 -10.83 -33.05
N LYS A 319 -21.20 -10.04 -32.99
CA LYS A 319 -21.45 -8.93 -33.94
C LYS A 319 -20.31 -7.92 -34.00
N SER A 320 -19.50 -7.86 -32.95
CA SER A 320 -18.30 -7.02 -32.86
C SER A 320 -17.02 -7.74 -33.31
N GLY A 321 -17.10 -9.01 -33.71
CA GLY A 321 -15.97 -9.84 -34.17
C GLY A 321 -15.23 -10.60 -33.06
N TYR A 322 -15.77 -10.66 -31.85
CA TYR A 322 -15.11 -11.23 -30.68
C TYR A 322 -15.87 -12.40 -30.07
N LEU A 323 -15.13 -13.37 -29.54
CA LEU A 323 -15.62 -14.40 -28.63
C LEU A 323 -15.30 -13.98 -27.20
N SER A 324 -16.31 -13.92 -26.33
CA SER A 324 -16.09 -13.61 -24.92
C SER A 324 -15.79 -14.89 -24.16
N LEU A 325 -14.57 -15.03 -23.66
CA LEU A 325 -14.17 -16.14 -22.81
C LEU A 325 -14.03 -15.65 -21.38
N THR A 326 -14.70 -16.35 -20.47
CA THR A 326 -14.59 -16.13 -19.02
C THR A 326 -13.69 -17.20 -18.45
N THR A 327 -12.79 -16.82 -17.56
CA THR A 327 -11.89 -17.72 -16.85
C THR A 327 -12.21 -17.71 -15.37
N VAL A 328 -12.18 -18.88 -14.75
CA VAL A 328 -12.43 -19.07 -13.31
C VAL A 328 -11.32 -19.91 -12.73
N GLY A 329 -10.69 -19.44 -11.64
CA GLY A 329 -9.63 -20.19 -10.98
C GLY A 329 -10.11 -21.51 -10.39
N THR A 330 -9.25 -22.52 -10.45
CA THR A 330 -9.57 -23.84 -9.87
C THR A 330 -8.58 -24.22 -8.79
N ASP A 331 -7.28 -24.09 -9.08
CA ASP A 331 -6.22 -24.51 -8.17
C ASP A 331 -4.97 -23.66 -8.33
N VAL A 332 -4.23 -23.51 -7.22
CA VAL A 332 -2.93 -22.86 -7.17
C VAL A 332 -1.97 -23.75 -6.40
N THR A 333 -0.87 -24.12 -7.05
CA THR A 333 0.20 -24.92 -6.45
C THR A 333 1.54 -24.20 -6.52
N TYR A 334 2.37 -24.42 -5.51
CA TYR A 334 3.73 -23.89 -5.45
C TYR A 334 4.68 -25.00 -4.99
N ASP A 335 5.72 -25.28 -5.78
CA ASP A 335 6.60 -26.46 -5.63
C ASP A 335 5.84 -27.78 -5.42
N GLY A 336 4.72 -27.97 -6.14
CA GLY A 336 3.89 -29.17 -6.05
C GLY A 336 3.00 -29.26 -4.81
N VAL A 337 2.95 -28.24 -3.96
CA VAL A 337 2.07 -28.17 -2.79
C VAL A 337 0.94 -27.16 -3.04
N ASN A 338 -0.29 -27.51 -2.68
CA ASN A 338 -1.42 -26.59 -2.81
C ASN A 338 -1.28 -25.37 -1.88
N VAL A 339 -1.58 -24.18 -2.42
CA VAL A 339 -1.62 -22.93 -1.66
C VAL A 339 -3.09 -22.57 -1.40
N PRO A 340 -3.62 -22.83 -0.19
CA PRO A 340 -5.07 -22.80 0.06
C PRO A 340 -5.66 -21.40 -0.02
N TYR A 341 -4.98 -20.38 0.50
CA TYR A 341 -5.47 -19.00 0.49
C TYR A 341 -5.52 -18.40 -0.92
N TYR A 342 -4.58 -18.74 -1.80
CA TYR A 342 -4.68 -18.35 -3.21
C TYR A 342 -5.75 -19.16 -3.93
N THR A 343 -5.80 -20.47 -3.72
CA THR A 343 -6.80 -21.35 -4.33
C THR A 343 -8.23 -20.88 -4.00
N GLU A 344 -8.51 -20.56 -2.74
CA GLU A 344 -9.84 -20.11 -2.30
C GLU A 344 -10.25 -18.77 -2.93
N VAL A 345 -9.30 -17.82 -3.01
CA VAL A 345 -9.56 -16.50 -3.59
C VAL A 345 -9.75 -16.59 -5.11
N MET A 346 -8.88 -17.35 -5.79
CA MET A 346 -8.91 -17.51 -7.25
C MET A 346 -10.18 -18.25 -7.73
N LYS A 347 -10.76 -19.14 -6.92
CA LYS A 347 -12.06 -19.78 -7.23
C LYS A 347 -13.22 -18.80 -7.39
N ASN A 348 -13.13 -17.65 -6.71
CA ASN A 348 -14.13 -16.60 -6.81
C ASN A 348 -13.76 -15.51 -7.83
N LEU A 349 -12.55 -15.58 -8.41
CA LEU A 349 -12.08 -14.62 -9.39
C LEU A 349 -12.55 -15.03 -10.78
N THR A 350 -13.40 -14.19 -11.37
CA THR A 350 -13.86 -14.33 -12.75
C THR A 350 -13.20 -13.26 -13.61
N MET A 351 -12.41 -13.65 -14.60
CA MET A 351 -11.81 -12.72 -15.56
C MET A 351 -12.37 -12.97 -16.95
N THR A 352 -12.82 -11.92 -17.63
CA THR A 352 -13.40 -12.03 -18.97
C THR A 352 -12.49 -11.37 -19.99
N ALA A 353 -12.13 -12.10 -21.04
CA ALA A 353 -11.35 -11.61 -22.17
C ALA A 353 -12.14 -11.72 -23.48
N LYS A 354 -12.00 -10.70 -24.32
CA LYS A 354 -12.51 -10.70 -25.69
C LYS A 354 -11.43 -11.26 -26.60
N VAL A 355 -11.67 -12.43 -27.16
CA VAL A 355 -10.76 -13.08 -28.12
C VAL A 355 -11.20 -12.73 -29.54
N PRO A 356 -10.35 -12.10 -30.36
CA PRO A 356 -10.68 -11.82 -31.75
C PRO A 356 -10.82 -13.13 -32.54
N LEU A 357 -12.02 -13.39 -33.07
CA LEU A 357 -12.29 -14.63 -33.81
C LEU A 357 -11.47 -14.74 -35.08
N GLY A 358 -11.29 -13.63 -35.81
CA GLY A 358 -10.49 -13.60 -37.03
C GLY A 358 -9.04 -14.00 -36.80
N GLN A 359 -8.42 -13.54 -35.71
CA GLN A 359 -7.05 -13.95 -35.35
C GLN A 359 -7.00 -15.40 -34.91
N LEU A 360 -7.97 -15.89 -34.13
CA LEU A 360 -8.00 -17.29 -33.72
C LEU A 360 -8.06 -18.23 -34.93
N VAL A 361 -8.94 -17.94 -35.90
CA VAL A 361 -9.06 -18.72 -37.15
C VAL A 361 -7.80 -18.59 -38.00
N MET A 362 -7.31 -17.37 -38.23
CA MET A 362 -6.12 -17.12 -39.06
C MET A 362 -4.85 -17.79 -38.47
N ASN A 363 -4.63 -17.68 -37.16
CA ASN A 363 -3.48 -18.29 -36.48
C ASN A 363 -3.57 -19.82 -36.50
N THR A 364 -4.78 -20.38 -36.36
CA THR A 364 -5.01 -21.82 -36.48
C THR A 364 -4.76 -22.31 -37.91
N LEU A 365 -5.28 -21.60 -38.91
CA LEU A 365 -5.05 -21.92 -40.33
C LEU A 365 -3.57 -21.81 -40.71
N ARG A 366 -2.87 -20.73 -40.33
CA ARG A 366 -1.42 -20.60 -40.52
C ARG A 366 -0.66 -21.72 -39.80
N GLY A 367 -1.12 -22.13 -38.61
CA GLY A 367 -0.56 -23.26 -37.87
C GLY A 367 -0.66 -24.59 -38.62
N ILE A 368 -1.79 -24.85 -39.28
CA ILE A 368 -2.03 -26.04 -40.11
C ILE A 368 -1.28 -25.97 -41.46
N LEU A 369 -1.06 -24.78 -42.00
CA LEU A 369 -0.37 -24.57 -43.29
C LEU A 369 1.17 -24.62 -43.18
N HIS A 370 1.74 -24.44 -41.99
CA HIS A 370 3.19 -24.39 -41.76
C HIS A 370 3.89 -25.57 -41.03
N PRO A 371 3.32 -26.77 -40.82
CA PRO A 371 4.13 -27.91 -40.39
C PRO A 371 4.71 -28.57 -41.66
N ASN A 372 5.97 -28.25 -41.98
CA ASN A 372 6.79 -28.95 -43.00
C ASN A 372 6.03 -29.47 -44.24
N GLY A 373 5.81 -28.60 -45.22
CA GLY A 373 5.93 -28.99 -46.64
C GLY A 373 4.77 -29.72 -47.33
N THR A 374 3.58 -29.87 -46.74
CA THR A 374 2.39 -30.29 -47.51
C THR A 374 1.14 -29.56 -47.04
N ASN A 375 0.62 -28.65 -47.88
CA ASN A 375 -0.69 -28.03 -47.69
C ASN A 375 -1.78 -29.14 -47.74
N PRO A 376 -2.44 -29.48 -46.62
CA PRO A 376 -3.51 -30.50 -46.61
C PRO A 376 -4.77 -30.04 -47.37
N PHE A 377 -4.80 -28.77 -47.80
CA PHE A 377 -5.89 -28.16 -48.54
C PHE A 377 -5.57 -27.92 -50.03
N LYS A 378 -4.38 -28.28 -50.51
CA LYS A 378 -4.01 -28.08 -51.91
C LYS A 378 -4.93 -28.89 -52.83
N GLY A 379 -5.75 -28.21 -53.63
CA GLY A 379 -6.65 -28.83 -54.61
C GLY A 379 -8.09 -29.05 -54.14
N LEU A 380 -8.51 -28.50 -53.00
CA LEU A 380 -9.93 -28.51 -52.63
C LEU A 380 -10.67 -27.41 -53.39
N ASN A 381 -11.66 -27.82 -54.19
CA ASN A 381 -12.62 -26.91 -54.81
C ASN A 381 -13.73 -26.60 -53.82
N MET A 382 -13.85 -25.34 -53.42
CA MET A 382 -14.94 -24.84 -52.58
C MET A 382 -15.86 -23.99 -53.43
N THR A 383 -17.15 -24.35 -53.46
CA THR A 383 -18.18 -23.63 -54.22
C THR A 383 -19.03 -22.81 -53.26
N THR A 384 -19.15 -21.52 -53.55
CA THR A 384 -20.03 -20.60 -52.84
C THR A 384 -21.48 -20.74 -53.32
N ASP A 385 -22.44 -20.27 -52.53
CA ASP A 385 -23.87 -20.26 -52.90
C ASP A 385 -24.19 -19.45 -54.17
N SER A 386 -23.28 -18.55 -54.59
CA SER A 386 -23.34 -17.83 -55.87
C SER A 386 -22.80 -18.64 -57.06
N GLY A 387 -22.40 -19.90 -56.84
CA GLY A 387 -21.88 -20.80 -57.86
C GLY A 387 -20.40 -20.60 -58.20
N GLU A 388 -19.69 -19.74 -57.44
CA GLU A 388 -18.27 -19.50 -57.68
C GLU A 388 -17.44 -20.58 -56.96
N THR A 389 -16.74 -21.39 -57.75
CA THR A 389 -15.81 -22.40 -57.27
C THR A 389 -14.41 -21.81 -57.23
N PHE A 390 -13.75 -21.83 -56.08
CA PHE A 390 -12.33 -21.49 -55.98
C PHE A 390 -11.52 -22.67 -55.43
N THR A 391 -10.30 -22.82 -55.95
CA THR A 391 -9.41 -23.93 -55.63
C THR A 391 -8.39 -23.45 -54.60
N VAL A 392 -8.39 -24.07 -53.43
CA VAL A 392 -7.45 -23.70 -52.36
C VAL A 392 -6.03 -24.09 -52.80
N GLY A 393 -5.16 -23.08 -52.94
CA GLY A 393 -3.74 -23.24 -53.24
C GLY A 393 -3.24 -22.74 -54.60
N GLU A 394 -4.07 -22.08 -55.41
CA GLU A 394 -3.55 -21.25 -56.52
C GLU A 394 -3.04 -19.91 -55.97
N THR A 395 -1.80 -19.57 -56.32
CA THR A 395 -1.15 -18.32 -55.98
C THR A 395 -1.93 -17.14 -56.54
N PHE A 396 -2.59 -16.39 -55.66
CA PHE A 396 -3.13 -15.08 -55.98
C PHE A 396 -1.95 -14.09 -55.98
N THR A 397 -1.45 -13.73 -57.16
CA THR A 397 -0.52 -12.60 -57.30
C THR A 397 -1.28 -11.31 -57.06
N VAL A 398 -1.24 -10.79 -55.83
CA VAL A 398 -1.61 -9.40 -55.56
C VAL A 398 -0.43 -8.55 -56.01
N GLY A 399 -0.69 -7.68 -56.99
CA GLY A 399 0.26 -6.65 -57.40
C GLY A 399 0.62 -5.76 -56.21
N GLU A 400 1.89 -5.40 -56.13
CA GLU A 400 2.43 -4.40 -55.22
C GLU A 400 1.62 -3.10 -55.35
N ASP A 401 1.03 -2.67 -54.23
CA ASP A 401 0.78 -1.26 -53.99
C ASP A 401 1.17 -0.99 -52.52
N GLU A 402 2.22 -0.19 -52.37
CA GLU A 402 2.66 0.37 -51.10
C GLU A 402 1.57 1.32 -50.58
N GLY A 403 1.11 1.12 -49.34
CA GLY A 403 0.15 2.01 -48.71
C GLY A 403 -0.19 1.62 -47.28
N ASP A 404 0.55 2.23 -46.36
CA ASP A 404 0.32 2.50 -44.93
C ASP A 404 -0.58 1.56 -44.08
N ASP A 405 0.05 1.07 -43.01
CA ASP A 405 -0.52 0.36 -41.87
C ASP A 405 -1.71 1.09 -41.22
N ASP A 406 -2.91 0.50 -41.34
CA ASP A 406 -4.05 0.77 -40.44
C ASP A 406 -4.85 -0.55 -40.22
N ASP A 407 -4.35 -1.38 -39.29
CA ASP A 407 -4.83 -2.73 -38.96
C ASP A 407 -6.09 -2.75 -38.04
N SER A 408 -7.12 -1.96 -38.35
CA SER A 408 -8.38 -1.96 -37.56
C SER A 408 -9.66 -2.20 -38.38
N GLY A 409 -9.59 -2.24 -39.71
CA GLY A 409 -10.79 -2.32 -40.56
C GLY A 409 -11.22 -3.73 -40.98
N SER A 410 -10.27 -4.62 -41.25
CA SER A 410 -10.53 -5.90 -41.95
C SER A 410 -11.16 -6.97 -41.04
N GLY A 411 -10.69 -7.09 -39.79
CA GLY A 411 -11.16 -8.11 -38.84
C GLY A 411 -12.64 -7.97 -38.44
N GLY A 412 -13.15 -6.74 -38.35
CA GLY A 412 -14.54 -6.47 -37.98
C GLY A 412 -15.55 -6.84 -39.07
N LEU A 413 -15.17 -6.70 -40.33
CA LEU A 413 -16.02 -6.97 -41.50
C LEU A 413 -16.17 -8.47 -41.76
N LEU A 414 -15.06 -9.22 -41.65
CA LEU A 414 -15.07 -10.70 -41.72
C LEU A 414 -15.82 -11.31 -40.53
N GLY A 415 -15.64 -10.76 -39.32
CA GLY A 415 -16.38 -11.21 -38.13
C GLY A 415 -17.90 -11.04 -38.27
N ARG A 416 -18.37 -9.90 -38.80
CA ARG A 416 -19.80 -9.65 -39.02
C ARG A 416 -20.42 -10.60 -40.04
N ARG A 417 -19.75 -10.83 -41.18
CA ARG A 417 -20.25 -11.75 -42.22
C ARG A 417 -20.27 -13.21 -41.74
N ALA A 418 -19.25 -13.64 -40.97
CA ALA A 418 -19.25 -14.97 -40.37
C ALA A 418 -20.40 -15.16 -39.38
N VAL A 419 -20.76 -14.12 -38.61
CA VAL A 419 -21.86 -14.17 -37.64
C VAL A 419 -23.23 -14.18 -38.31
N GLU A 420 -23.42 -13.44 -39.40
CA GLU A 420 -24.64 -13.52 -40.22
C GLU A 420 -24.80 -14.91 -40.86
N MET A 421 -23.71 -15.49 -41.36
CA MET A 421 -23.71 -16.85 -41.93
C MET A 421 -24.01 -17.94 -40.88
N LEU A 422 -23.49 -17.80 -39.66
CA LEU A 422 -23.72 -18.72 -38.55
C LEU A 422 -25.08 -18.53 -37.84
N GLY A 423 -25.77 -17.41 -38.09
CA GLY A 423 -27.09 -17.12 -37.55
C GLY A 423 -28.22 -17.91 -38.24
N ASP A 424 -28.04 -18.29 -39.50
CA ASP A 424 -28.96 -19.12 -40.28
C ASP A 424 -28.79 -20.60 -39.89
N GLU A 425 -29.88 -21.30 -39.54
CA GLU A 425 -29.81 -22.67 -39.03
C GLU A 425 -29.29 -23.69 -40.05
N GLN A 426 -29.57 -23.49 -41.33
CA GLN A 426 -29.17 -24.39 -42.39
C GLN A 426 -27.69 -24.22 -42.71
N ARG A 427 -27.24 -22.96 -42.86
CA ARG A 427 -25.82 -22.63 -43.10
C ARG A 427 -24.93 -22.95 -41.91
N ARG A 428 -25.44 -22.79 -40.69
CA ARG A 428 -24.76 -23.24 -39.47
C ARG A 428 -24.51 -24.75 -39.49
N GLY A 429 -25.45 -25.55 -39.98
CA GLY A 429 -25.30 -27.00 -40.12
C GLY A 429 -24.13 -27.39 -41.04
N GLU A 430 -24.04 -26.76 -42.20
CA GLU A 430 -22.96 -27.02 -43.18
C GLU A 430 -21.58 -26.62 -42.65
N VAL A 431 -21.48 -25.45 -41.99
CA VAL A 431 -20.22 -25.01 -41.36
C VAL A 431 -19.81 -25.94 -40.22
N VAL A 432 -20.77 -26.40 -39.40
CA VAL A 432 -20.55 -27.37 -38.33
C VAL A 432 -20.03 -28.70 -38.88
N ASP A 433 -20.56 -29.17 -40.01
CA ASP A 433 -20.14 -30.43 -40.63
C ASP A 433 -18.73 -30.34 -41.23
N VAL A 434 -18.38 -29.21 -41.85
CA VAL A 434 -17.00 -28.94 -42.30
C VAL A 434 -16.03 -28.89 -41.12
N LEU A 435 -16.38 -28.18 -40.05
CA LEU A 435 -15.54 -28.11 -38.84
C LEU A 435 -15.39 -29.47 -38.16
N ARG A 436 -16.45 -30.30 -38.11
CA ARG A 436 -16.38 -31.68 -37.63
C ARG A 436 -15.47 -32.55 -38.49
N ALA A 437 -15.50 -32.39 -39.82
CA ALA A 437 -14.62 -33.11 -40.72
C ALA A 437 -13.15 -32.74 -40.53
N LEU A 438 -12.86 -31.47 -40.20
CA LEU A 438 -11.52 -30.98 -39.87
C LEU A 438 -11.03 -31.55 -38.53
N VAL A 439 -11.87 -31.53 -37.49
CA VAL A 439 -11.56 -32.10 -36.17
C VAL A 439 -11.32 -33.60 -36.22
N LYS A 440 -12.02 -34.34 -37.10
CA LYS A 440 -11.81 -35.80 -37.28
C LYS A 440 -10.53 -36.16 -38.04
N ARG A 441 -9.91 -35.21 -38.74
CA ARG A 441 -8.69 -35.41 -39.55
C ARG A 441 -7.41 -34.94 -38.86
N ALA A 442 -7.51 -34.02 -37.91
CA ALA A 442 -6.45 -33.62 -36.99
C ALA A 442 -6.38 -34.61 -35.82
#